data_AF-A0A522B659-F1
#
_entry.id   AF-A0A522B659-F1
#
_cell.length_a   1.000
_cell.length_b   1.000
_cell.length_c   1.000
_cell.angle_alpha   90.00
_cell.angle_beta   90.00
_cell.angle_gamma   90.00
#
_symmetry.space_group_name_H-M   'P 1'
#
loop_
_entity.id
_entity.type
_entity.pdbx_description
1 polymer ?
#
loop_
_entity_poly.entity_id
_entity_poly.type
_entity_poly.pdbx_seq_one_letter_code
_entity_poly.pdbx_strand_id
1 'polypeptide(L)'
;MSRPVVVGSASRDHAADDPRGWRLGGPATYGALTLARLGLGPRVLLGVDEAAGRAEELEWLREAGAELVLAHLPEGPVLDNIETPEGRIQRCETPGAPLPPSELPRSWRSAPSWLIAPVAAELDAAWADVPPDRAFVALGWQGLLRTLSPGATVARRPPEASRLLGRARLVGPGDRV
;
A
#
# COMPACT_ATOMS: atom_id res chain seq x y z
N MET A 1 11.46 16.13 14.40
CA MET A 1 11.11 16.07 12.96
C MET A 1 9.69 15.56 12.81
N SER A 2 8.93 16.04 11.83
CA SER A 2 7.56 15.55 11.59
C SER A 2 7.59 14.15 10.98
N ARG A 3 6.98 13.18 11.66
CA ARG A 3 6.89 11.78 11.17
C ARG A 3 5.88 11.70 10.02
N PRO A 4 6.25 11.24 8.82
CA PRO A 4 5.30 11.04 7.72
C PRO A 4 4.33 9.91 8.06
N VAL A 5 3.09 10.00 7.55
CA VAL A 5 2.10 8.92 7.63
C VAL A 5 2.12 8.13 6.32
N VAL A 6 2.17 6.80 6.42
CA VAL A 6 2.08 5.88 5.28
C VAL A 6 0.79 5.09 5.40
N VAL A 7 0.03 4.98 4.31
CA VAL A 7 -1.25 4.25 4.27
C VAL A 7 -1.33 3.37 3.03
N GLY A 8 -1.74 2.13 3.22
CA GLY A 8 -2.10 1.17 2.16
C GLY A 8 -2.24 -0.24 2.75
N SER A 9 -2.54 -1.23 1.92
CA SER A 9 -2.53 -2.62 2.33
C SER A 9 -1.18 -3.30 2.06
N ALA A 10 -0.83 -4.27 2.88
CA ALA A 10 0.17 -5.25 2.52
C ALA A 10 -0.43 -6.22 1.49
N SER A 11 0.36 -6.65 0.52
CA SER A 11 0.01 -7.78 -0.35
C SER A 11 0.74 -9.04 0.09
N ARG A 12 0.19 -10.20 -0.24
CA ARG A 12 0.94 -11.45 -0.30
C ARG A 12 1.31 -11.70 -1.74
N ASP A 13 2.60 -11.64 -2.04
CA ASP A 13 3.10 -11.89 -3.38
C ASP A 13 3.61 -13.33 -3.43
N HIS A 14 3.08 -14.17 -4.31
CA HIS A 14 3.49 -15.58 -4.42
C HIS A 14 4.99 -15.69 -4.67
N ALA A 15 5.62 -16.59 -3.93
CA ALA A 15 7.05 -16.81 -3.94
C ALA A 15 7.32 -18.29 -3.69
N ALA A 16 7.59 -19.05 -4.77
CA ALA A 16 7.79 -20.49 -4.70
C ALA A 16 9.04 -20.89 -3.89
N ASP A 17 9.97 -19.95 -3.70
CA ASP A 17 11.20 -20.11 -2.94
C ASP A 17 11.06 -19.68 -1.46
N ASP A 18 9.91 -19.14 -1.05
CA ASP A 18 9.59 -18.87 0.36
C ASP A 18 8.85 -20.07 0.97
N PRO A 19 9.23 -20.56 2.18
CA PRO A 19 8.54 -21.68 2.84
C PRO A 19 7.03 -21.45 3.06
N ARG A 20 6.58 -20.20 3.13
CA ARG A 20 5.14 -19.84 3.25
C ARG A 20 4.42 -19.88 1.91
N GLY A 21 5.14 -19.97 0.79
CA GLY A 21 4.63 -19.85 -0.57
C GLY A 21 4.34 -18.40 -1.00
N TRP A 22 4.67 -17.41 -0.17
CA TRP A 22 4.46 -15.98 -0.43
C TRP A 22 5.41 -15.12 0.41
N ARG A 23 5.62 -13.88 -0.02
CA ARG A 23 6.35 -12.82 0.70
C ARG A 23 5.47 -11.62 0.98
N LEU A 24 5.77 -10.90 2.06
CA LEU A 24 5.07 -9.66 2.35
C LEU A 24 5.46 -8.59 1.32
N GLY A 25 4.47 -8.13 0.56
CA GLY A 25 4.61 -7.09 -0.46
C GLY A 25 3.81 -5.84 -0.11
N GLY A 26 3.47 -5.10 -1.14
CA GLY A 26 2.64 -3.90 -1.05
C GLY A 26 3.45 -2.61 -1.05
N PRO A 27 3.05 -1.59 -1.85
CA PRO A 27 3.77 -0.31 -1.92
C PRO A 27 3.89 0.40 -0.57
N ALA A 28 2.87 0.29 0.31
CA ALA A 28 2.91 0.86 1.65
C ALA A 28 3.99 0.20 2.53
N THR A 29 4.15 -1.13 2.46
CA THR A 29 5.19 -1.89 3.18
C THR A 29 6.58 -1.40 2.79
N TYR A 30 6.88 -1.39 1.47
CA TYR A 30 8.18 -0.96 0.98
C TYR A 30 8.45 0.53 1.25
N GLY A 31 7.47 1.40 0.98
CA GLY A 31 7.59 2.84 1.22
C GLY A 31 7.83 3.15 2.70
N ALA A 32 7.13 2.47 3.60
CA ALA A 32 7.35 2.59 5.04
C ALA A 32 8.76 2.14 5.43
N LEU A 33 9.22 0.98 4.96
CA LEU A 33 10.55 0.49 5.29
C LEU A 33 11.65 1.43 4.77
N THR A 34 11.51 1.96 3.56
CA THR A 34 12.42 2.97 3.01
C THR A 34 12.48 4.22 3.89
N LEU A 35 11.33 4.80 4.25
CA LEU A 35 11.28 5.99 5.10
C LEU A 35 11.87 5.72 6.49
N ALA A 36 11.62 4.53 7.04
CA ALA A 36 12.15 4.11 8.33
C ALA A 36 13.68 4.00 8.30
N ARG A 37 14.24 3.34 7.27
CA ARG A 37 15.70 3.19 7.08
C ARG A 37 16.41 4.51 6.76
N LEU A 38 15.69 5.51 6.25
CA LEU A 38 16.18 6.89 6.13
C LEU A 38 16.13 7.69 7.44
N GLY A 39 15.73 7.08 8.56
CA GLY A 39 15.68 7.70 9.88
C GLY A 39 14.47 8.61 10.11
N LEU A 40 13.44 8.54 9.25
CA LEU A 40 12.25 9.41 9.36
C LEU A 40 11.19 8.88 10.33
N GLY A 41 11.32 7.62 10.76
CA GLY A 41 10.42 6.95 11.69
C GLY A 41 8.94 7.11 11.32
N PRO A 42 8.48 6.58 10.17
CA PRO A 42 7.12 6.79 9.69
C PRO A 42 6.07 6.24 10.66
N ARG A 43 4.86 6.80 10.60
CA ARG A 43 3.65 6.22 11.18
C ARG A 43 2.93 5.46 10.07
N VAL A 44 2.64 4.19 10.27
CA VAL A 44 2.20 3.29 9.20
C VAL A 44 0.86 2.68 9.57
N LEU A 45 -0.16 2.97 8.78
CA LEU A 45 -1.42 2.23 8.82
C LEU A 45 -1.37 1.20 7.70
N LEU A 46 -1.30 -0.07 8.08
CA LEU A 46 -1.18 -1.17 7.13
C LEU A 46 -2.41 -2.07 7.21
N GLY A 47 -3.17 -2.14 6.11
CA GLY A 47 -4.21 -3.16 5.95
C GLY A 47 -3.57 -4.55 5.80
N VAL A 48 -3.98 -5.51 6.62
CA VAL A 48 -3.44 -6.87 6.61
C VAL A 48 -4.55 -7.90 6.73
N ASP A 49 -4.44 -9.01 6.00
CA ASP A 49 -5.24 -10.20 6.29
C ASP A 49 -4.61 -11.03 7.42
N GLU A 50 -5.23 -12.17 7.74
CA GLU A 50 -4.78 -13.05 8.81
C GLU A 50 -3.33 -13.52 8.61
N ALA A 51 -2.94 -13.86 7.38
CA ALA A 51 -1.62 -14.37 7.06
C ALA A 51 -0.56 -13.26 7.05
N ALA A 52 -0.84 -12.15 6.37
CA ALA A 52 0.04 -10.98 6.33
C ALA A 52 0.23 -10.36 7.73
N GLY A 53 -0.79 -10.40 8.60
CA GLY A 53 -0.73 -9.92 9.98
C GLY A 53 0.23 -10.69 10.89
N ARG A 54 0.73 -11.86 10.44
CA ARG A 54 1.73 -12.68 11.14
C ARG A 54 3.09 -12.73 10.43
N ALA A 55 3.28 -11.91 9.39
CA ALA A 55 4.53 -11.86 8.64
C ALA A 55 5.67 -11.32 9.51
N GLU A 56 6.80 -12.01 9.54
CA GLU A 56 8.00 -11.59 10.29
C GLU A 56 8.57 -10.26 9.77
N GLU A 57 8.34 -9.95 8.49
CA GLU A 57 8.73 -8.69 7.86
C GLU A 57 8.09 -7.45 8.53
N LEU A 58 7.00 -7.63 9.29
CA LEU A 58 6.41 -6.55 10.11
C LEU A 58 7.35 -6.14 11.26
N GLU A 59 8.16 -7.05 11.78
CA GLU A 59 9.18 -6.71 12.78
C GLU A 59 10.29 -5.88 12.18
N TRP A 60 10.69 -6.13 10.92
CA TRP A 60 11.70 -5.31 10.25
C TRP A 60 11.29 -3.84 10.12
N LEU A 61 9.99 -3.57 9.95
CA LEU A 61 9.43 -2.22 9.97
C LEU A 61 9.56 -1.58 11.35
N ARG A 62 9.19 -2.32 12.41
CA ARG A 62 9.27 -1.86 13.80
C ARG A 62 10.72 -1.58 14.21
N GLU A 63 11.62 -2.52 13.95
CA GLU A 63 13.07 -2.40 14.18
C GLU A 63 13.70 -1.24 13.41
N ALA A 64 13.19 -0.93 12.21
CA ALA A 64 13.62 0.23 11.44
C ALA A 64 13.09 1.58 11.99
N GLY A 65 12.23 1.55 13.02
CA GLY A 65 11.70 2.75 13.67
C GLY A 65 10.30 3.18 13.20
N ALA A 66 9.56 2.33 12.48
CA ALA A 66 8.18 2.61 12.11
C ALA A 66 7.23 2.43 13.32
N GLU A 67 6.31 3.38 13.53
CA GLU A 67 5.15 3.21 14.41
C GLU A 67 4.03 2.55 13.60
N LEU A 68 3.87 1.24 13.76
CA LEU A 68 3.00 0.41 12.93
C LEU A 68 1.66 0.13 13.63
N VAL A 69 0.56 0.46 12.95
CA VAL A 69 -0.81 0.06 13.29
C VAL A 69 -1.32 -0.85 12.19
N LEU A 70 -1.80 -2.03 12.59
CA LEU A 70 -2.38 -3.02 11.69
C LEU A 70 -3.90 -2.87 11.69
N ALA A 71 -4.47 -2.66 10.50
CA ALA A 71 -5.90 -2.77 10.28
C ALA A 71 -6.18 -4.20 9.79
N HIS A 72 -6.81 -5.02 10.63
CA HIS A 72 -7.13 -6.40 10.28
C HIS A 72 -8.35 -6.44 9.35
N LEU A 73 -8.09 -6.83 8.11
CA LEU A 73 -9.08 -6.95 7.04
C LEU A 73 -9.48 -8.42 6.87
N PRO A 74 -10.72 -8.70 6.43
CA PRO A 74 -11.16 -10.07 6.17
C PRO A 74 -10.38 -10.73 5.04
N GLU A 75 -9.85 -9.94 4.10
CA GLU A 75 -9.06 -10.40 2.97
C GLU A 75 -8.07 -9.33 2.53
N GLY A 76 -6.88 -9.75 2.10
CA GLY A 76 -5.80 -8.88 1.65
C GLY A 76 -5.46 -9.17 0.18
N PRO A 77 -4.83 -8.24 -0.54
CA PRO A 77 -4.42 -8.48 -1.91
C PRO A 77 -3.44 -9.65 -2.02
N VAL A 78 -3.68 -10.58 -2.94
CA VAL A 78 -2.78 -11.70 -3.25
C VAL A 78 -2.47 -11.68 -4.73
N LEU A 79 -1.17 -11.62 -5.05
CA LEU A 79 -0.68 -11.45 -6.40
C LEU A 79 0.31 -12.56 -6.76
N ASP A 80 0.19 -13.09 -7.97
CA ASP A 80 1.19 -13.93 -8.59
C ASP A 80 1.95 -13.11 -9.63
N ASN A 81 3.26 -12.94 -9.40
CA ASN A 81 4.16 -12.16 -10.25
C ASN A 81 4.96 -13.11 -11.13
N ILE A 82 4.52 -13.25 -12.38
CA ILE A 82 5.13 -14.16 -13.35
C ILE A 82 6.10 -13.36 -14.21
N GLU A 83 7.40 -13.57 -14.00
CA GLU A 83 8.44 -12.98 -14.83
C GLU A 83 8.51 -13.71 -16.18
N THR A 84 8.39 -12.96 -17.28
CA THR A 84 8.53 -13.48 -18.64
C THR A 84 9.59 -12.70 -19.41
N PRO A 85 10.14 -13.23 -20.51
CA PRO A 85 11.09 -12.48 -21.35
C PRO A 85 10.53 -11.15 -21.87
N GLU A 86 9.21 -11.04 -22.03
CA GLU A 86 8.50 -9.85 -22.50
C GLU A 86 8.13 -8.87 -21.36
N GLY A 87 8.41 -9.23 -20.12
CA GLY A 87 8.10 -8.44 -18.94
C GLY A 87 7.25 -9.20 -17.92
N ARG A 88 6.82 -8.49 -16.87
CA ARG A 88 6.06 -9.11 -15.78
C ARG A 88 4.58 -9.19 -16.11
N ILE A 89 4.01 -10.38 -15.98
CA ILE A 89 2.56 -10.60 -15.96
C ILE A 89 2.14 -10.77 -14.50
N GLN A 90 1.16 -9.98 -14.06
CA GLN A 90 0.60 -10.12 -12.71
C GLN A 90 -0.77 -10.78 -12.79
N ARG A 91 -1.00 -11.84 -12.01
CA ARG A 91 -2.34 -12.41 -11.77
C ARG A 91 -2.79 -12.07 -10.37
N CYS A 92 -4.09 -11.87 -10.21
CA CYS A 92 -4.73 -11.60 -8.94
C CYS A 92 -5.45 -12.86 -8.46
N GLU A 93 -5.09 -13.36 -7.28
CA GLU A 93 -5.88 -14.39 -6.60
C GLU A 93 -7.04 -13.71 -5.85
N THR A 94 -6.74 -12.71 -5.03
CA THR A 94 -7.73 -11.82 -4.42
C THR A 94 -7.30 -10.35 -4.53
N PRO A 95 -8.26 -9.42 -4.77
CA PRO A 95 -8.00 -7.98 -4.76
C PRO A 95 -7.80 -7.39 -3.35
N GLY A 96 -8.20 -8.13 -2.31
CA GLY A 96 -8.29 -7.63 -0.94
C GLY A 96 -9.53 -6.79 -0.65
N ALA A 97 -9.80 -6.58 0.64
CA ALA A 97 -10.88 -5.73 1.11
C ALA A 97 -10.46 -4.24 1.18
N PRO A 98 -11.43 -3.30 1.12
CA PRO A 98 -11.15 -1.88 1.34
C PRO A 98 -10.54 -1.62 2.73
N LEU A 99 -9.60 -0.67 2.80
CA LEU A 99 -9.03 -0.16 4.05
C LEU A 99 -9.76 1.16 4.43
N PRO A 100 -10.64 1.18 5.43
CA PRO A 100 -11.44 2.37 5.71
C PRO A 100 -10.66 3.44 6.50
N PRO A 101 -10.90 4.74 6.27
CA PRO A 101 -10.30 5.83 7.04
C PRO A 101 -10.53 5.81 8.56
N SER A 102 -11.52 5.03 9.03
CA SER A 102 -11.80 4.83 10.46
C SER A 102 -10.68 4.10 11.20
N GLU A 103 -9.90 3.28 10.49
CA GLU A 103 -8.75 2.55 11.05
C GLU A 103 -7.58 3.48 11.40
N LEU A 104 -7.56 4.68 10.83
CA LEU A 104 -6.49 5.63 11.09
C LEU A 104 -6.61 6.23 12.51
N PRO A 105 -5.55 6.14 13.34
CA PRO A 105 -5.50 6.83 14.62
C PRO A 105 -5.77 8.33 14.46
N ARG A 106 -6.71 8.88 15.25
CA ARG A 106 -7.10 10.30 15.16
C ARG A 106 -5.92 11.26 15.37
N SER A 107 -4.96 10.87 16.21
CA SER A 107 -3.74 11.64 16.49
C SER A 107 -2.81 11.78 15.27
N TRP A 108 -2.97 10.94 14.25
CA TRP A 108 -2.16 10.98 13.03
C TRP A 108 -2.74 11.92 11.96
N ARG A 109 -4.03 12.28 12.06
CA ARG A 109 -4.73 13.12 11.07
C ARG A 109 -4.13 14.51 10.89
N SER A 110 -3.41 15.04 11.87
CA SER A 110 -2.75 16.35 11.76
C SER A 110 -1.36 16.29 11.12
N ALA A 111 -0.89 15.10 10.67
CA ALA A 111 0.43 14.94 10.10
C ALA A 111 0.62 15.83 8.85
N PRO A 112 1.79 16.48 8.70
CA PRO A 112 2.03 17.39 7.59
C PRO A 112 2.44 16.67 6.29
N SER A 113 2.81 15.38 6.35
CA SER A 113 3.32 14.64 5.20
C SER A 113 2.74 13.23 5.16
N TRP A 114 2.32 12.80 3.96
CA TRP A 114 1.62 11.55 3.73
C TRP A 114 2.17 10.84 2.51
N LEU A 115 2.28 9.51 2.61
CA LEU A 115 2.44 8.60 1.48
C LEU A 115 1.21 7.70 1.43
N ILE A 116 0.36 7.95 0.45
CA ILE A 116 -0.81 7.12 0.14
C ILE A 116 -0.37 6.15 -0.95
N ALA A 117 -0.20 4.88 -0.61
CA ALA A 117 0.46 3.89 -1.45
C ALA A 117 -0.38 2.61 -1.56
N PRO A 118 -1.53 2.69 -2.28
CA PRO A 118 -2.40 1.54 -2.44
C PRO A 118 -1.78 0.46 -3.32
N VAL A 119 -2.08 -0.79 -3.01
CA VAL A 119 -1.88 -1.92 -3.91
C VAL A 119 -2.85 -1.76 -5.09
N ALA A 120 -4.13 -1.59 -4.87
CA ALA A 120 -5.15 -1.50 -5.91
C ALA A 120 -6.18 -0.40 -5.55
N ALA A 121 -7.47 -0.77 -5.53
CA ALA A 121 -8.57 0.13 -5.23
C ALA A 121 -9.00 0.08 -3.74
N GLU A 122 -8.15 -0.40 -2.84
CA GLU A 122 -8.50 -0.55 -1.42
C GLU A 122 -8.65 0.80 -0.69
N LEU A 123 -8.07 1.87 -1.24
CA LEU A 123 -8.21 3.24 -0.72
C LEU A 123 -9.20 4.01 -1.59
N ASP A 124 -10.41 4.21 -1.06
CA ASP A 124 -11.48 4.92 -1.75
C ASP A 124 -11.30 6.46 -1.74
N ALA A 125 -12.30 7.17 -2.29
CA ALA A 125 -12.28 8.62 -2.37
C ALA A 125 -12.34 9.33 -1.01
N ALA A 126 -12.75 8.66 0.07
CA ALA A 126 -12.82 9.26 1.41
C ALA A 126 -11.42 9.50 2.00
N TRP A 127 -10.41 8.75 1.55
CA TRP A 127 -9.02 9.02 1.91
C TRP A 127 -8.50 10.39 1.47
N ALA A 128 -9.13 11.01 0.46
CA ALA A 128 -8.78 12.36 0.02
C ALA A 128 -9.15 13.46 1.05
N ASP A 129 -10.01 13.14 2.01
CA ASP A 129 -10.45 14.07 3.06
C ASP A 129 -9.70 13.88 4.38
N VAL A 130 -8.79 12.90 4.45
CA VAL A 130 -8.08 12.54 5.67
C VAL A 130 -6.86 13.44 5.91
N PRO A 131 -5.94 13.64 4.95
CA PRO A 131 -4.85 14.60 5.11
C PRO A 131 -5.39 16.03 5.25
N PRO A 132 -4.80 16.87 6.11
CA PRO A 132 -5.12 18.28 6.19
C PRO A 132 -4.86 18.99 4.85
N ASP A 133 -5.60 20.05 4.54
CA ASP A 133 -5.47 20.77 3.25
C ASP A 133 -4.04 21.24 2.94
N ARG A 134 -3.28 21.61 3.98
CA ARG A 134 -1.88 22.07 3.86
C ARG A 134 -0.85 20.94 3.82
N ALA A 135 -1.26 19.69 3.97
CA ALA A 135 -0.33 18.57 4.01
C ALA A 135 0.30 18.31 2.63
N PHE A 136 1.52 17.79 2.66
CA PHE A 136 2.18 17.25 1.49
C PHE A 136 1.75 15.80 1.30
N VAL A 137 1.00 15.53 0.23
CA VAL A 137 0.53 14.18 -0.10
C VAL A 137 1.31 13.65 -1.29
N ALA A 138 2.05 12.56 -1.09
CA ALA A 138 2.61 11.73 -2.15
C ALA A 138 1.66 10.56 -2.41
N LEU A 139 1.37 10.29 -3.69
CA LEU A 139 0.50 9.21 -4.13
C LEU A 139 1.28 8.19 -4.96
N GLY A 140 1.31 6.94 -4.50
CA GLY A 140 1.69 5.79 -5.32
C GLY A 140 0.55 5.49 -6.29
N TRP A 141 0.67 5.96 -7.53
CA TRP A 141 -0.46 5.98 -8.46
C TRP A 141 -0.80 4.62 -9.05
N GLN A 142 0.12 3.66 -8.99
CA GLN A 142 -0.03 2.33 -9.56
C GLN A 142 -1.35 1.64 -9.14
N GLY A 143 -1.75 1.75 -7.87
CA GLY A 143 -3.00 1.14 -7.39
C GLY A 143 -4.26 1.69 -8.07
N LEU A 144 -4.23 2.94 -8.53
CA LEU A 144 -5.33 3.56 -9.26
C LEU A 144 -5.31 3.25 -10.77
N LEU A 145 -4.19 2.75 -11.29
CA LEU A 145 -3.98 2.46 -12.71
C LEU A 145 -4.20 0.98 -13.06
N ARG A 146 -4.75 0.20 -12.13
CA ARG A 146 -5.00 -1.23 -12.34
C ARG A 146 -6.33 -1.69 -11.78
N THR A 147 -6.89 -2.71 -12.39
CA THR A 147 -8.04 -3.48 -11.89
C THR A 147 -7.53 -4.85 -11.49
N LEU A 148 -7.77 -5.21 -10.23
CA LEU A 148 -7.60 -6.57 -9.73
C LEU A 148 -8.96 -7.26 -9.75
N SER A 149 -8.99 -8.48 -10.24
CA SER A 149 -10.20 -9.32 -10.25
C SER A 149 -9.79 -10.75 -9.89
N PRO A 150 -10.52 -11.43 -8.99
CA PRO A 150 -10.15 -12.78 -8.57
C PRO A 150 -9.94 -13.74 -9.75
N GLY A 151 -8.82 -14.44 -9.75
CA GLY A 151 -8.42 -15.41 -10.77
C GLY A 151 -7.94 -14.82 -12.11
N ALA A 152 -8.01 -13.50 -12.29
CA ALA A 152 -7.72 -12.84 -13.55
C ALA A 152 -6.32 -12.21 -13.61
N THR A 153 -5.82 -11.99 -14.83
CA THR A 153 -4.66 -11.13 -15.05
C THR A 153 -5.01 -9.69 -14.69
N VAL A 154 -4.10 -9.00 -14.01
CA VAL A 154 -4.24 -7.59 -13.64
C VAL A 154 -4.40 -6.76 -14.91
N ALA A 155 -5.54 -6.07 -15.03
CA ALA A 155 -5.84 -5.24 -16.18
C ALA A 155 -5.39 -3.78 -15.93
N ARG A 156 -4.85 -3.13 -16.96
CA ARG A 156 -4.53 -1.70 -16.90
C ARG A 156 -5.80 -0.86 -16.96
N ARG A 157 -5.88 0.16 -16.11
CA ARG A 157 -6.87 1.23 -16.21
C ARG A 157 -6.24 2.47 -16.83
N PRO A 158 -6.97 3.20 -17.69
CA PRO A 158 -6.51 4.50 -18.14
C PRO A 158 -6.39 5.46 -16.93
N PRO A 159 -5.45 6.41 -16.98
CA PRO A 159 -5.44 7.53 -16.06
C PRO A 159 -6.79 8.25 -15.99
N GLU A 160 -7.35 8.36 -14.79
CA GLU A 160 -8.60 9.07 -14.54
C GLU A 160 -8.40 10.08 -13.39
N ALA A 161 -9.08 11.22 -13.49
CA ALA A 161 -9.11 12.19 -12.40
C ALA A 161 -9.80 11.57 -11.18
N SER A 162 -9.24 11.77 -9.99
CA SER A 162 -9.82 11.32 -8.74
C SER A 162 -9.56 12.34 -7.63
N ARG A 163 -10.36 12.29 -6.56
CA ARG A 163 -10.14 13.17 -5.40
C ARG A 163 -8.76 12.93 -4.76
N LEU A 164 -8.29 11.69 -4.73
CA LEU A 164 -6.95 11.33 -4.27
C LEU A 164 -5.86 11.94 -5.16
N LEU A 165 -6.01 11.84 -6.47
CA LEU A 165 -5.07 12.44 -7.41
C LEU A 165 -5.03 13.97 -7.27
N GLY A 166 -6.19 14.62 -7.13
CA GLY A 166 -6.29 16.06 -6.90
C GLY A 166 -5.67 16.55 -5.58
N ARG A 167 -5.52 15.67 -4.58
CA ARG A 167 -4.82 15.97 -3.32
C ARG A 167 -3.31 15.82 -3.41
N ALA A 168 -2.81 15.02 -4.36
CA ALA A 168 -1.40 14.70 -4.44
C ALA A 168 -0.58 15.90 -4.91
N ARG A 169 0.49 16.24 -4.17
CA ARG A 169 1.54 17.18 -4.60
C ARG A 169 2.66 16.47 -5.34
N LEU A 170 2.80 15.16 -5.13
CA LEU A 170 3.74 14.29 -5.81
C LEU A 170 3.03 13.00 -6.22
N VAL A 171 3.23 12.57 -7.46
CA VAL A 171 2.65 11.35 -8.00
C VAL A 171 3.79 10.45 -8.48
N GLY A 172 3.90 9.27 -7.88
CA GLY A 172 4.82 8.23 -8.31
C GLY A 172 4.12 7.28 -9.29
N PRO A 173 4.41 7.34 -10.60
CA PRO A 173 3.92 6.32 -11.52
C PRO A 173 4.65 4.99 -11.23
N GLY A 174 3.90 3.89 -11.22
CA GLY A 174 4.49 2.55 -11.32
C GLY A 174 4.90 2.26 -12.76
N ASP A 175 5.70 1.20 -12.96
CA ASP A 175 6.25 0.84 -14.25
C ASP A 175 5.19 0.74 -15.35
N ARG A 176 5.59 1.15 -16.56
CA ARG A 176 4.92 0.73 -17.78
C ARG A 176 5.19 -0.77 -17.93
N VAL A 177 4.17 -1.60 -17.78
CA VAL A 177 4.15 -2.93 -18.38
C VAL A 177 4.11 -2.75 -19.89
#